data_AF-A0A950V5A5-F1
#
_entry.id   AF-A0A950V5A5-F1
#
_cell.length_a   1.000
_cell.length_b   1.000
_cell.length_c   1.000
_cell.angle_alpha   90.00
_cell.angle_beta   90.00
_cell.angle_gamma   90.00
#
_symmetry.space_group_name_H-M   'P 1'
#
loop_
_entity.id
_entity.type
_entity.pdbx_description
1 polymer ?
#
loop_
_entity_poly.entity_id
_entity_poly.type
_entity_poly.pdbx_seq_one_letter_code
_entity_poly.pdbx_strand_id
1 'polypeptide(L)' 'QLEHRKLRSRMLLQVHDELVFETPPEEVARVRELVKTQMETVYELSVPLVAEVGTGPNWRDAK' A
#
# COMPACT_ATOMS: atom_id res chain seq x y z
N GLN A 1 5.51 -10.13 -0.31
CA GLN A 1 5.54 -9.62 1.08
C GLN A 1 4.28 -9.99 1.88
N LEU A 2 3.06 -9.74 1.37
CA LEU A 2 1.80 -10.02 2.09
C LEU A 2 1.64 -11.50 2.47
N GLU A 3 1.77 -12.41 1.50
CA GLU A 3 1.65 -13.86 1.72
C GLU A 3 2.68 -14.40 2.71
N HIS A 4 3.94 -13.96 2.59
CA HIS A 4 5.02 -14.38 3.49
C HIS A 4 4.76 -13.98 4.94
N ARG A 5 4.02 -12.87 5.15
CA ARG A 5 3.59 -12.37 6.45
C ARG A 5 2.23 -12.91 6.88
N LYS A 6 1.63 -13.81 6.09
CA LYS A 6 0.30 -14.41 6.27
C LYS A 6 -0.80 -13.37 6.48
N LEU A 7 -0.70 -12.24 5.78
CA LEU A 7 -1.73 -11.21 5.77
C LEU A 7 -2.86 -11.61 4.81
N ARG A 8 -4.11 -11.32 5.18
CA ARG A 8 -5.28 -11.54 4.30
C ARG A 8 -5.46 -10.42 3.28
N SER A 9 -4.77 -9.31 3.51
CA SER A 9 -4.75 -8.16 2.62
C SER A 9 -4.28 -8.53 1.21
N ARG A 10 -4.91 -7.95 0.19
CA ARG A 10 -4.62 -8.23 -1.23
C ARG A 10 -4.62 -6.95 -2.05
N MET A 11 -3.73 -6.88 -3.03
CA MET A 11 -3.78 -5.84 -4.05
C MET A 11 -4.93 -6.17 -5.01
N LEU A 12 -5.85 -5.23 -5.20
CA LEU A 12 -6.99 -5.37 -6.09
C LEU A 12 -6.68 -4.84 -7.48
N LEU A 13 -6.10 -3.64 -7.56
CA LEU A 13 -5.92 -2.89 -8.79
C LEU A 13 -4.60 -2.12 -8.77
N GLN A 14 -4.06 -1.89 -9.96
CA GLN A 14 -3.03 -0.90 -10.21
C GLN A 14 -3.52 0.02 -11.32
N VAL A 15 -3.47 1.33 -11.07
CA VAL A 15 -3.91 2.35 -12.02
C VAL A 15 -2.92 3.50 -11.97
N HIS A 16 -2.21 3.74 -13.07
CA HIS A 16 -1.10 4.69 -13.11
C HIS A 16 -0.03 4.38 -12.05
N ASP A 17 0.21 5.30 -11.13
CA ASP A 17 1.12 5.25 -10.00
C ASP A 17 0.44 4.80 -8.69
N GLU A 18 -0.87 4.48 -8.74
CA GLU A 18 -1.66 4.07 -7.58
C GLU A 18 -1.81 2.55 -7.49
N LEU A 19 -1.66 2.03 -6.27
CA LEU A 19 -1.94 0.65 -5.91
C LEU A 19 -3.12 0.61 -4.93
N VAL A 20 -4.18 -0.11 -5.29
CA VAL A 20 -5.39 -0.24 -4.47
C VAL A 20 -5.39 -1.59 -3.77
N PHE A 21 -5.59 -1.58 -2.45
CA PHE A 21 -5.61 -2.78 -1.63
C PHE A 21 -6.96 -2.94 -0.93
N GLU A 22 -7.42 -4.18 -0.82
CA GLU A 22 -8.42 -4.57 0.16
C GLU A 22 -7.69 -5.13 1.39
N THR A 23 -8.03 -4.63 2.57
CA THR A 23 -7.30 -4.91 3.80
C THR A 23 -8.27 -5.00 4.97
N PRO A 24 -8.26 -6.09 5.76
CA PRO A 24 -9.03 -6.16 7.01
C PRO A 24 -8.66 -5.00 7.95
N PRO A 25 -9.61 -4.41 8.70
CA PRO A 25 -9.36 -3.27 9.58
C PRO A 25 -8.16 -3.45 10.53
N GLU A 26 -7.99 -4.66 11.07
CA GLU A 26 -6.91 -5.04 11.97
C GLU A 26 -5.53 -5.12 11.31
N GLU A 27 -5.46 -5.20 9.98
CA GLU A 27 -4.21 -5.26 9.19
C GLU A 27 -3.80 -3.89 8.61
N VAL A 28 -4.70 -2.89 8.62
CA VAL A 28 -4.51 -1.59 7.94
C VAL A 28 -3.20 -0.92 8.29
N ALA A 29 -2.90 -0.78 9.59
CA ALA A 29 -1.67 -0.10 10.03
C ALA A 29 -0.41 -0.80 9.50
N ARG A 30 -0.39 -2.14 9.57
CA ARG A 30 0.75 -2.96 9.16
C ARG A 30 0.93 -2.97 7.64
N VAL A 31 -0.16 -3.02 6.88
CA VAL A 31 -0.12 -2.98 5.42
C VAL A 31 0.29 -1.61 4.93
N ARG A 32 -0.23 -0.54 5.52
CA ARG A 32 0.14 0.84 5.21
C ARG A 32 1.65 1.06 5.31
N GLU A 33 2.25 0.70 6.43
CA GLU A 33 3.69 0.84 6.65
C GLU A 33 4.49 -0.01 5.66
N LEU A 34 4.09 -1.27 5.48
CA LEU A 34 4.74 -2.20 4.56
C LEU A 34 4.73 -1.68 3.12
N VAL A 35 3.57 -1.29 2.61
CA VAL A 35 3.41 -0.84 1.21
C VAL A 35 4.18 0.45 0.99
N LYS A 36 4.02 1.45 1.88
CA LYS A 36 4.77 2.72 1.77
C LYS A 36 6.28 2.48 1.73
N THR A 37 6.79 1.68 2.67
CA THR A 37 8.22 1.36 2.72
C THR A 37 8.67 0.68 1.43
N GLN A 38 7.95 -0.35 0.98
CA GLN A 38 8.32 -1.06 -0.25
C GLN A 38 8.27 -0.16 -1.49
N MET A 39 7.31 0.75 -1.57
CA MET A 39 7.20 1.70 -2.69
C MET A 39 8.34 2.72 -2.66
N GLU A 40 8.62 3.34 -1.52
CA GLU A 40 9.63 4.39 -1.40
C GLU A 40 11.07 3.86 -1.52
N THR A 41 11.31 2.58 -1.18
CA THR A 41 12.65 1.98 -1.18
C THR A 41 12.85 0.94 -2.28
N VAL A 42 11.97 0.86 -3.29
CA VAL A 42 12.08 -0.16 -4.36
C VAL A 42 13.34 0.00 -5.20
N TYR A 43 13.85 1.22 -5.30
CA TYR A 43 15.01 1.57 -6.10
C TYR A 43 15.70 2.81 -5.53
N GLU A 44 17.03 2.86 -5.61
CA GLU A 44 17.81 4.03 -5.20
C GLU A 44 17.84 5.05 -6.35
N LEU A 45 17.12 6.15 -6.16
CA LEU A 45 17.07 7.27 -7.09
C LEU A 45 17.87 8.46 -6.52
N SER A 46 18.36 9.33 -7.40
CA SER A 46 19.04 10.57 -7.00
C SER A 46 18.13 11.54 -6.24
N VAL A 47 16.81 11.38 -6.40
CA VAL A 47 15.77 12.09 -5.66
C VAL A 47 14.87 11.06 -4.96
N PRO A 48 14.44 11.29 -3.70
CA PRO A 48 13.60 10.33 -2.98
C PRO A 48 12.26 10.09 -3.68
N LEU A 49 11.87 8.82 -3.81
CA LEU A 49 10.51 8.45 -4.19
C LEU A 49 9.60 8.57 -2.96
N VAL A 50 8.49 9.27 -3.10
CA VAL A 50 7.53 9.51 -2.01
C VAL A 50 6.21 8.84 -2.37
N ALA A 51 5.69 8.02 -1.45
CA ALA A 51 4.40 7.38 -1.59
C ALA A 51 3.42 7.89 -0.52
N GLU A 52 2.21 8.22 -0.94
CA GLU A 52 1.10 8.56 -0.06
C GLU A 52 0.18 7.36 0.14
N VAL A 53 -0.41 7.26 1.33
CA VAL A 53 -1.34 6.17 1.66
C VAL A 53 -2.55 6.75 2.37
N GLY A 54 -3.71 6.66 1.72
CA GLY A 54 -5.02 6.91 2.32
C GLY A 54 -5.79 5.61 2.53
N THR A 55 -6.81 5.68 3.38
CA THR A 55 -7.63 4.52 3.77
C THR A 55 -9.07 4.96 3.95
N GLY A 56 -10.02 4.18 3.44
CA GLY A 56 -11.43 4.51 3.53
C GLY A 56 -12.32 3.30 3.24
N PRO A 57 -13.63 3.40 3.50
CA PRO A 57 -14.59 2.32 3.24
C PRO A 57 -14.79 2.03 1.74
N ASN A 58 -14.36 2.94 0.87
CA ASN A 58 -14.34 2.79 -0.58
C ASN A 58 -13.14 3.57 -1.15
N TRP A 59 -12.86 3.37 -2.44
CA TRP A 59 -11.71 4.01 -3.09
C TRP A 59 -11.80 5.54 -3.07
N ARG A 60 -12.98 6.13 -3.27
CA ARG A 60 -13.13 7.60 -3.24
C ARG A 60 -12.74 8.18 -1.89
N ASP A 61 -13.10 7.52 -0.79
CA ASP A 61 -12.80 7.99 0.56
C ASP A 61 -11.36 7.66 1.01
N ALA A 62 -10.66 6.79 0.28
CA ALA A 62 -9.26 6.42 0.53
C ALA A 62 -8.25 7.30 -0.24
N LYS A 63 -8.75 8.18 -1.12
CA LYS A 63 -7.98 9.09 -1.97
C LYS A 63 -7.52 10.34 -1.24
#